data_AF-A0A1J1GQ81-F1
#
_entry.id   AF-A0A1J1GQ81-F1
#
_cell.length_a   1.000
_cell.length_b   1.000
_cell.length_c   1.000
_cell.angle_alpha   90.00
_cell.angle_beta   90.00
_cell.angle_gamma   90.00
#
_symmetry.space_group_name_H-M   'P 1'
#
loop_
_entity.id
_entity.type
_entity.pdbx_description
1 polymer ?
#
loop_
_entity_poly.entity_id
_entity_poly.type
_entity_poly.pdbx_seq_one_letter_code
_entity_poly.pdbx_strand_id
1 'polypeptide(L)'
;MENSKIIYLFYFLIVNNLLTSFLSLGNDIPTDIPSYVKNFLYDFNTYSLSKHLEFINFKYNLTRVILNEYDISSNSKKKMLLNSKNKLRDIINNILKEKNFYLSDNQLKDIIIFISNELRRSKIKRSQEQEIEDIECEKSKAYFYFYRDDKLEQILNNMKHFWSTSELINDKDPMWKNEKWNLWDYNFKSKVYNLKKKDSMFFLLLIQNNTPGKVCHSIYKYLETSWLESYRAPFMSDFYYFVYESLEELKEKKDTN
;
A
#
# COMPACT_ATOMS: atom_id res chain seq x y z
N MET A 1 -38.67 0.10 -11.37
CA MET A 1 -38.12 -0.88 -10.40
C MET A 1 -36.61 -1.13 -10.60
N GLU A 2 -36.05 -0.92 -11.79
CA GLU A 2 -34.60 -1.05 -12.04
C GLU A 2 -33.78 0.11 -11.46
N ASN A 3 -34.25 1.36 -11.59
CA ASN A 3 -33.53 2.53 -11.05
C ASN A 3 -33.33 2.48 -9.53
N SER A 4 -34.28 1.91 -8.78
CA SER A 4 -34.13 1.77 -7.32
C SER A 4 -33.08 0.73 -6.94
N LYS A 5 -32.87 -0.34 -7.74
CA LYS A 5 -31.82 -1.33 -7.51
C LYS A 5 -30.43 -0.76 -7.83
N ILE A 6 -30.32 0.03 -8.90
CA ILE A 6 -29.07 0.72 -9.27
C ILE A 6 -28.69 1.76 -8.22
N ILE A 7 -29.66 2.55 -7.74
CA ILE A 7 -29.43 3.51 -6.64
C ILE A 7 -29.03 2.78 -5.36
N TYR A 8 -29.64 1.63 -5.04
CA TYR A 8 -29.25 0.84 -3.85
C TYR A 8 -27.84 0.26 -3.98
N LEU A 9 -27.45 -0.20 -5.17
CA LEU A 9 -26.09 -0.67 -5.44
C LEU A 9 -25.09 0.49 -5.32
N PHE A 10 -25.40 1.66 -5.87
CA PHE A 10 -24.58 2.87 -5.74
C PHE A 10 -24.48 3.32 -4.29
N TYR A 11 -25.58 3.31 -3.54
CA TYR A 11 -25.59 3.68 -2.12
C TYR A 11 -24.81 2.66 -1.28
N PHE A 12 -24.95 1.37 -1.57
CA PHE A 12 -24.19 0.30 -0.95
C PHE A 12 -22.69 0.42 -1.26
N LEU A 13 -22.32 0.74 -2.51
CA LEU A 13 -20.94 0.97 -2.92
C LEU A 13 -20.37 2.25 -2.32
N ILE A 14 -21.15 3.34 -2.24
CA ILE A 14 -20.71 4.59 -1.62
C ILE A 14 -20.52 4.40 -0.11
N VAL A 15 -21.50 3.82 0.58
CA VAL A 15 -21.43 3.62 2.04
C VAL A 15 -20.32 2.62 2.41
N ASN A 16 -20.15 1.52 1.67
CA ASN A 16 -19.13 0.50 1.99
C ASN A 16 -17.74 0.75 1.38
N ASN A 17 -17.59 1.64 0.39
CA ASN A 17 -16.26 1.96 -0.16
C ASN A 17 -15.73 3.34 0.25
N LEU A 18 -16.61 4.31 0.53
CA LEU A 18 -16.19 5.68 0.90
C LEU A 18 -16.33 5.96 2.39
N LEU A 19 -17.37 5.49 3.06
CA LEU A 19 -17.61 5.83 4.47
C LEU A 19 -16.89 4.90 5.44
N THR A 20 -16.81 3.60 5.18
CA THR A 20 -16.13 2.62 6.04
C THR A 20 -14.63 2.87 6.17
N SER A 21 -13.93 3.25 5.11
CA SER A 21 -12.50 3.61 5.17
C SER A 21 -12.23 4.91 5.93
N PHE A 22 -13.19 5.85 5.95
CA PHE A 22 -13.15 7.06 6.77
C PHE A 22 -13.58 6.82 8.23
N LEU A 23 -14.48 5.86 8.48
CA LEU A 23 -15.03 5.55 9.79
C LEU A 23 -14.20 4.51 10.57
N SER A 24 -13.53 3.56 9.90
CA SER A 24 -12.79 2.46 10.55
C SER A 24 -11.49 2.93 11.22
N LEU A 25 -10.91 4.05 10.77
CA LEU A 25 -9.71 4.63 11.40
C LEU A 25 -10.06 5.75 12.41
N GLY A 26 -11.35 6.06 12.60
CA GLY A 26 -11.79 7.36 13.12
C GLY A 26 -11.73 7.56 14.63
N ASN A 27 -11.96 6.56 15.48
CA ASN A 27 -12.24 6.86 16.90
C ASN A 27 -11.46 6.08 17.96
N ASP A 28 -10.79 4.96 17.63
CA ASP A 28 -10.11 4.11 18.62
C ASP A 28 -8.61 3.92 18.34
N ILE A 29 -7.91 4.93 17.82
CA ILE A 29 -6.44 4.84 17.77
C ILE A 29 -5.91 4.95 19.20
N PRO A 30 -5.19 3.93 19.71
CA PRO A 30 -4.62 3.99 21.04
C PRO A 30 -3.76 5.26 21.24
N THR A 31 -3.90 5.90 22.39
CA THR A 31 -3.22 7.18 22.70
C THR A 31 -1.70 7.04 22.73
N ASP A 32 -1.19 5.82 22.91
CA ASP A 32 0.22 5.44 22.87
C ASP A 32 0.77 5.32 21.44
N ILE A 33 -0.06 5.36 20.38
CA ILE A 33 0.43 5.39 18.99
C ILE A 33 0.98 6.78 18.63
N PRO A 34 2.27 6.89 18.25
CA PRO A 34 2.88 8.16 17.89
C PRO A 34 2.25 8.85 16.68
N SER A 35 2.32 10.19 16.61
CA SER A 35 1.74 10.98 15.52
C SER A 35 2.34 10.67 14.14
N TYR A 36 3.63 10.35 14.05
CA TYR A 36 4.27 9.97 12.79
C TYR A 36 3.73 8.64 12.25
N VAL A 37 3.28 7.73 13.13
CA VAL A 37 2.60 6.49 12.75
C VAL A 37 1.21 6.80 12.25
N LYS A 38 0.45 7.62 12.98
CA LYS A 38 -0.89 8.07 12.57
C LYS A 38 -0.87 8.63 11.15
N ASN A 39 0.05 9.55 10.85
CA ASN A 39 0.18 10.13 9.50
C ASN A 39 0.44 9.08 8.42
N PHE A 40 1.28 8.07 8.69
CA PHE A 40 1.53 6.98 7.74
C PHE A 40 0.30 6.07 7.53
N LEU A 41 -0.49 5.86 8.58
CA LEU A 41 -1.71 5.05 8.50
C LEU A 41 -2.84 5.78 7.77
N TYR A 42 -2.99 7.09 8.01
CA TYR A 42 -4.00 7.95 7.38
C TYR A 42 -3.68 8.37 5.94
N ASP A 43 -2.45 8.12 5.44
CA ASP A 43 -2.08 8.32 4.02
C ASP A 43 -2.87 7.42 3.05
N PHE A 44 -3.77 6.57 3.56
CA PHE A 44 -4.70 5.76 2.76
C PHE A 44 -5.94 6.53 2.24
N ASN A 45 -6.03 7.84 2.45
CA ASN A 45 -7.16 8.69 2.01
C ASN A 45 -7.28 8.91 0.48
N THR A 46 -6.72 8.03 -0.34
CA THR A 46 -6.86 8.10 -1.79
C THR A 46 -8.00 7.21 -2.27
N TYR A 47 -8.92 7.78 -3.05
CA TYR A 47 -10.08 7.15 -3.70
C TYR A 47 -9.78 5.90 -4.57
N SER A 48 -8.51 5.51 -4.76
CA SER A 48 -8.11 4.33 -5.55
C SER A 48 -6.93 3.61 -4.88
N LEU A 49 -7.13 2.36 -4.49
CA LEU A 49 -6.09 1.46 -3.99
C LEU A 49 -4.93 1.35 -4.98
N SER A 50 -5.24 1.24 -6.27
CA SER A 50 -4.24 1.11 -7.33
C SER A 50 -3.31 2.34 -7.39
N LYS A 51 -3.85 3.56 -7.38
CA LYS A 51 -3.03 4.80 -7.34
C LYS A 51 -2.18 4.92 -6.07
N HIS A 52 -2.73 4.52 -4.92
CA HIS A 52 -1.97 4.48 -3.67
C HIS A 52 -0.76 3.54 -3.79
N LEU A 53 -0.99 2.32 -4.28
CA LEU A 53 0.05 1.30 -4.43
C LEU A 53 1.09 1.67 -5.49
N GLU A 54 0.71 2.39 -6.55
CA GLU A 54 1.65 2.97 -7.52
C GLU A 54 2.58 3.99 -6.86
N PHE A 55 2.05 4.91 -6.05
CA PHE A 55 2.85 5.87 -5.30
C PHE A 55 3.81 5.18 -4.31
N ILE A 56 3.32 4.18 -3.58
CA ILE A 56 4.13 3.35 -2.66
C ILE A 56 5.27 2.66 -3.43
N ASN A 57 4.97 2.04 -4.56
CA ASN A 57 5.97 1.38 -5.40
C ASN A 57 7.03 2.38 -5.88
N PHE A 58 6.59 3.56 -6.34
CA PHE A 58 7.48 4.63 -6.75
C PHE A 58 8.40 5.08 -5.60
N LYS A 59 7.83 5.44 -4.44
CA LYS A 59 8.58 5.88 -3.25
C LYS A 59 9.62 4.84 -2.81
N TYR A 60 9.23 3.56 -2.78
CA TYR A 60 10.13 2.47 -2.43
C TYR A 60 11.30 2.33 -3.43
N ASN A 61 11.00 2.30 -4.73
CA ASN A 61 12.03 2.14 -5.76
C ASN A 61 12.98 3.35 -5.80
N LEU A 62 12.44 4.57 -5.68
CA LEU A 62 13.24 5.79 -5.62
C LEU A 62 14.17 5.79 -4.40
N THR A 63 13.67 5.38 -3.24
CA THR A 63 14.51 5.24 -2.03
C THR A 63 15.68 4.30 -2.28
N ARG A 64 15.44 3.13 -2.89
CA ARG A 64 16.50 2.18 -3.21
C ARG A 64 17.52 2.74 -4.20
N VAL A 65 17.08 3.47 -5.22
CA VAL A 65 17.98 4.12 -6.19
C VAL A 65 18.89 5.11 -5.48
N ILE A 66 18.33 5.99 -4.63
CA ILE A 66 19.13 7.00 -3.92
C ILE A 66 20.08 6.35 -2.91
N LEU A 67 19.65 5.31 -2.19
CA LEU A 67 20.53 4.59 -1.25
C LEU A 67 21.68 3.90 -1.97
N ASN A 68 21.41 3.24 -3.10
CA ASN A 68 22.45 2.61 -3.90
C ASN A 68 23.43 3.65 -4.48
N GLU A 69 22.91 4.76 -5.01
CA GLU A 69 23.75 5.88 -5.47
C GLU A 69 24.60 6.45 -4.33
N TYR A 70 24.02 6.60 -3.15
CA TYR A 70 24.73 7.06 -1.97
C TYR A 70 25.88 6.10 -1.61
N ASP A 71 25.65 4.79 -1.57
CA ASP A 71 26.64 3.80 -1.15
C ASP A 71 27.89 3.79 -2.05
N ILE A 72 27.71 3.92 -3.37
CA ILE A 72 28.80 3.94 -4.36
C ILE A 72 29.40 5.34 -4.58
N SER A 73 28.81 6.38 -3.99
CA SER A 73 29.25 7.76 -4.19
C SER A 73 30.53 8.10 -3.42
N SER A 74 31.24 9.12 -3.92
CA SER A 74 32.38 9.73 -3.22
C SER A 74 31.98 10.33 -1.88
N ASN A 75 32.94 10.50 -0.97
CA ASN A 75 32.69 11.11 0.34
C ASN A 75 32.10 12.52 0.26
N SER A 76 32.47 13.31 -0.74
CA SER A 76 31.90 14.64 -0.96
C SER A 76 30.42 14.57 -1.35
N LYS A 77 30.06 13.67 -2.27
CA LYS A 77 28.68 13.45 -2.70
C LYS A 77 27.82 12.83 -1.59
N LYS A 78 28.37 11.90 -0.80
CA LYS A 78 27.73 11.38 0.43
C LYS A 78 27.41 12.50 1.42
N LYS A 79 28.38 13.38 1.72
CA LYS A 79 28.15 14.55 2.59
C LYS A 79 27.09 15.50 2.02
N MET A 80 27.08 15.73 0.70
CA MET A 80 26.07 16.56 0.03
C MET A 80 24.67 15.98 0.22
N LEU A 81 24.49 14.68 -0.04
CA LEU A 81 23.19 13.99 0.08
C LEU A 81 22.67 13.98 1.53
N LEU A 82 23.56 13.82 2.52
CA LEU A 82 23.19 13.84 3.94
C LEU A 82 22.76 15.21 4.44
N ASN A 83 23.40 16.27 3.95
CA ASN A 83 23.30 17.60 4.55
C ASN A 83 22.39 18.56 3.78
N SER A 84 21.93 18.21 2.57
CA SER A 84 21.12 19.11 1.74
C SER A 84 19.84 18.46 1.22
N LYS A 85 18.72 18.78 1.90
CA LYS A 85 17.37 18.43 1.43
C LYS A 85 17.05 19.04 0.05
N ASN A 86 17.60 20.22 -0.25
CA ASN A 86 17.41 20.86 -1.57
C ASN A 86 18.10 20.07 -2.67
N LYS A 87 19.33 19.59 -2.44
CA LYS A 87 20.02 18.74 -3.43
C LYS A 87 19.31 17.40 -3.61
N LEU A 88 18.80 16.82 -2.53
CA LEU A 88 17.98 15.62 -2.63
C LEU A 88 16.69 15.88 -3.44
N ARG A 89 16.04 17.03 -3.22
CA ARG A 89 14.89 17.48 -4.02
C ARG A 89 15.23 17.62 -5.50
N ASP A 90 16.36 18.23 -5.84
CA ASP A 90 16.81 18.41 -7.23
C ASP A 90 17.01 17.06 -7.94
N ILE A 91 17.65 16.10 -7.27
CA ILE A 91 17.87 14.75 -7.80
C ILE A 91 16.54 14.04 -8.04
N ILE A 92 15.63 14.09 -7.05
CA ILE A 92 14.30 13.49 -7.18
C ILE A 92 13.52 14.13 -8.32
N ASN A 93 13.56 15.45 -8.45
CA ASN A 93 12.90 16.17 -9.55
C ASN A 93 13.44 15.78 -10.93
N ASN A 94 14.74 15.54 -11.07
CA ASN A 94 15.31 15.06 -12.32
C ASN A 94 14.80 13.66 -12.67
N ILE A 95 14.76 12.74 -11.69
CA ILE A 95 14.22 11.39 -11.88
C ILE A 95 12.72 11.43 -12.24
N LEU A 96 11.95 12.33 -11.61
CA LEU A 96 10.54 12.53 -11.91
C LEU A 96 10.31 12.97 -13.35
N LYS A 97 11.14 13.91 -13.85
CA LYS A 97 11.10 14.36 -15.26
C LYS A 97 11.41 13.22 -16.23
N GLU A 98 12.47 12.46 -15.98
CA GLU A 98 12.85 11.31 -16.83
C GLU A 98 11.75 10.25 -16.91
N LYS A 99 11.01 10.05 -15.81
CA LYS A 99 9.93 9.06 -15.73
C LYS A 99 8.55 9.61 -16.13
N ASN A 100 8.47 10.87 -16.53
CA ASN A 100 7.21 11.58 -16.78
C ASN A 100 6.18 11.40 -15.63
N PHE A 101 6.66 11.48 -14.38
CA PHE A 101 5.87 11.25 -13.18
C PHE A 101 5.73 12.55 -12.39
N TYR A 102 4.51 12.86 -11.93
CA TYR A 102 4.21 14.09 -11.21
C TYR A 102 3.86 13.79 -9.76
N LEU A 103 4.47 14.53 -8.84
CA LEU A 103 4.16 14.48 -7.42
C LEU A 103 3.65 15.84 -6.95
N SER A 104 2.69 15.82 -6.02
CA SER A 104 2.37 17.01 -5.23
C SER A 104 3.56 17.41 -4.35
N ASP A 105 3.63 18.68 -3.94
CA ASP A 105 4.66 19.16 -3.02
C ASP A 105 4.67 18.38 -1.70
N ASN A 106 3.51 17.95 -1.22
CA ASN A 106 3.39 17.15 0.00
C ASN A 106 4.00 15.76 -0.17
N GLN A 107 3.71 15.07 -1.28
CA GLN A 107 4.32 13.77 -1.59
C GLN A 107 5.83 13.87 -1.76
N LEU A 108 6.30 14.91 -2.46
CA LEU A 108 7.72 15.15 -2.64
C LEU A 108 8.43 15.40 -1.30
N LYS A 109 7.82 16.20 -0.42
CA LYS A 109 8.33 16.47 0.93
C LYS A 109 8.39 15.20 1.78
N ASP A 110 7.35 14.36 1.75
CA ASP A 110 7.32 13.07 2.44
C ASP A 110 8.46 12.14 1.98
N ILE A 111 8.63 11.98 0.66
CA ILE A 111 9.73 11.17 0.09
C ILE A 111 11.10 11.71 0.53
N ILE A 112 11.33 13.03 0.46
CA ILE A 112 12.59 13.65 0.87
C ILE A 112 12.89 13.39 2.33
N ILE A 113 11.88 13.51 3.21
CA ILE A 113 12.03 13.26 4.65
C ILE A 113 12.41 11.79 4.87
N PHE A 114 11.68 10.86 4.25
CA PHE A 114 11.91 9.43 4.39
C PHE A 114 13.33 9.04 3.94
N ILE A 115 13.74 9.47 2.74
CA ILE A 115 15.08 9.16 2.21
C ILE A 115 16.18 9.81 3.05
N SER A 116 15.99 11.06 3.49
CA SER A 116 16.96 11.74 4.36
C SER A 116 17.20 10.97 5.67
N ASN A 117 16.14 10.40 6.24
CA ASN A 117 16.23 9.60 7.46
C ASN A 117 16.95 8.27 7.20
N GLU A 118 16.67 7.58 6.09
CA GLU A 118 17.39 6.35 5.72
C GLU A 118 18.89 6.60 5.51
N LEU A 119 19.26 7.69 4.82
CA LEU A 119 20.65 8.06 4.61
C LEU A 119 21.39 8.33 5.93
N ARG A 120 20.72 8.97 6.90
CA ARG A 120 21.31 9.19 8.23
C ARG A 120 21.45 7.89 9.00
N ARG A 121 20.42 7.04 8.95
CA ARG A 121 20.39 5.74 9.62
C ARG A 121 21.54 4.85 9.16
N SER A 122 21.86 4.82 7.87
CA SER A 122 22.97 4.00 7.36
C SER A 122 24.36 4.40 7.88
N LYS A 123 24.51 5.61 8.44
CA LYS A 123 25.78 6.09 9.02
C LYS A 123 25.87 5.85 10.53
N ILE A 124 24.75 5.90 11.25
CA ILE A 124 24.73 5.93 12.71
C ILE A 124 24.69 4.49 13.22
N LYS A 125 25.74 4.08 13.94
CA LYS A 125 25.71 2.82 14.69
C LYS A 125 24.63 2.92 15.76
N ARG A 126 23.79 1.89 15.84
CA ARG A 126 22.73 1.81 16.86
C ARG A 126 23.36 1.54 18.22
N SER A 127 22.72 2.02 19.28
CA SER A 127 23.10 1.60 20.64
C SER A 127 22.64 0.16 20.87
N GLN A 128 23.27 -0.54 21.82
CA GLN A 128 22.89 -1.92 22.14
C GLN A 128 21.45 -2.01 22.63
N GLU A 129 20.99 -1.02 23.39
CA GLU A 129 19.61 -0.93 23.86
C GLU A 129 18.65 -0.81 22.68
N GLN A 130 18.96 0.06 21.70
CA GLN A 130 18.11 0.20 20.53
C GLN A 130 18.10 -1.05 19.65
N GLU A 131 19.21 -1.79 19.54
CA GLU A 131 19.25 -3.06 18.82
C GLU A 131 18.31 -4.10 19.45
N ILE A 132 18.20 -4.14 20.78
CA ILE A 132 17.24 -5.01 21.49
C ILE A 132 15.80 -4.61 21.15
N GLU A 133 15.49 -3.31 21.20
CA GLU A 133 14.15 -2.81 20.86
C GLU A 133 13.78 -3.08 19.39
N ASP A 134 14.74 -2.97 18.47
CA ASP A 134 14.55 -3.29 17.06
C ASP A 134 14.22 -4.77 16.85
N ILE A 135 14.87 -5.68 17.60
CA ILE A 135 14.59 -7.12 17.56
C ILE A 135 13.17 -7.41 18.05
N GLU A 136 12.72 -6.76 19.12
CA GLU A 136 11.33 -6.90 19.60
C GLU A 136 10.32 -6.37 18.58
N CYS A 137 10.65 -5.27 17.91
CA CYS A 137 9.84 -4.73 16.84
C CYS A 137 9.78 -5.68 15.63
N GLU A 138 10.89 -6.32 15.27
CA GLU A 138 10.98 -7.33 14.20
C GLU A 138 10.08 -8.54 14.48
N LYS A 139 10.02 -9.01 15.73
CA LYS A 139 9.11 -10.10 16.14
C LYS A 139 7.64 -9.72 15.93
N SER A 140 7.25 -8.52 16.35
CA SER A 140 5.88 -8.02 16.19
C SER A 140 5.51 -7.87 14.71
N LYS A 141 6.44 -7.35 13.89
CA LYS A 141 6.29 -7.28 12.43
C LYS A 141 6.09 -8.65 11.80
N ALA A 142 6.89 -9.64 12.19
CA ALA A 142 6.82 -10.98 11.62
C ALA A 142 5.43 -11.60 11.87
N TYR A 143 4.93 -11.51 13.10
CA TYR A 143 3.59 -11.99 13.44
C TYR A 143 2.50 -11.29 12.62
N PHE A 144 2.54 -9.95 12.53
CA PHE A 144 1.62 -9.20 11.69
C PHE A 144 1.69 -9.60 10.20
N TYR A 145 2.88 -9.92 9.66
CA TYR A 145 3.02 -10.35 8.27
C TYR A 145 2.35 -11.69 8.00
N PHE A 146 2.41 -12.64 8.95
CA PHE A 146 1.66 -13.88 8.86
C PHE A 146 0.15 -13.62 8.88
N TYR A 147 -0.32 -12.81 9.82
CA TYR A 147 -1.73 -12.42 9.90
C TYR A 147 -2.24 -11.77 8.61
N ARG A 148 -1.50 -10.78 8.09
CA ARG A 148 -1.82 -10.09 6.83
C ARG A 148 -1.95 -11.07 5.66
N ASP A 149 -0.99 -11.98 5.52
CA ASP A 149 -0.97 -12.92 4.41
C ASP A 149 -2.14 -13.92 4.49
N ASP A 150 -2.50 -14.40 5.69
CA ASP A 150 -3.73 -15.18 5.94
C ASP A 150 -4.99 -14.41 5.51
N LYS A 151 -5.09 -13.12 5.87
CA LYS A 151 -6.23 -12.29 5.49
C LYS A 151 -6.31 -12.01 4.00
N LEU A 152 -5.18 -11.82 3.33
CA LEU A 152 -5.12 -11.67 1.87
C LEU A 152 -5.59 -12.94 1.16
N GLU A 153 -5.20 -14.11 1.66
CA GLU A 153 -5.65 -15.39 1.12
C GLU A 153 -7.17 -15.57 1.28
N GLN A 154 -7.72 -15.23 2.44
CA GLN A 154 -9.17 -15.25 2.66
C GLN A 154 -9.92 -14.29 1.72
N ILE A 155 -9.39 -13.08 1.47
CA ILE A 155 -9.95 -12.14 0.50
C ILE A 155 -9.93 -12.74 -0.92
N LEU A 156 -8.80 -13.30 -1.35
CA LEU A 156 -8.68 -13.92 -2.67
C LEU A 156 -9.62 -15.11 -2.84
N ASN A 157 -9.78 -15.94 -1.80
CA ASN A 157 -10.72 -17.06 -1.80
C ASN A 157 -12.17 -16.60 -1.94
N ASN A 158 -12.55 -15.49 -1.29
CA ASN A 158 -13.88 -14.89 -1.47
C ASN A 158 -14.11 -14.41 -2.92
N MET A 159 -13.11 -13.77 -3.52
CA MET A 159 -13.17 -13.34 -4.92
C MET A 159 -13.28 -14.54 -5.87
N LYS A 160 -12.52 -15.60 -5.60
CA LYS A 160 -12.54 -16.84 -6.39
C LYS A 160 -13.89 -17.54 -6.28
N HIS A 161 -14.47 -17.58 -5.08
CA HIS A 161 -15.81 -18.11 -4.87
C HIS A 161 -16.85 -17.29 -5.66
N PHE A 162 -16.81 -15.96 -5.57
CA PHE A 162 -17.69 -15.11 -6.38
C PHE A 162 -17.50 -15.38 -7.88
N TRP A 163 -16.26 -15.47 -8.36
CA TRP A 163 -15.95 -15.75 -9.77
C TRP A 163 -16.53 -17.07 -10.27
N SER A 164 -16.57 -18.10 -9.41
CA SER A 164 -17.08 -19.42 -9.79
C SER A 164 -18.60 -19.55 -9.64
N THR A 165 -19.23 -18.86 -8.68
CA THR A 165 -20.65 -19.08 -8.35
C THR A 165 -21.59 -17.97 -8.80
N SER A 166 -21.08 -16.76 -9.08
CA SER A 166 -21.90 -15.62 -9.46
C SER A 166 -22.67 -15.89 -10.76
N GLU A 167 -23.98 -15.66 -10.75
CA GLU A 167 -24.84 -15.75 -11.95
C GLU A 167 -24.38 -14.83 -13.08
N LEU A 168 -23.62 -13.77 -12.78
CA LEU A 168 -23.06 -12.86 -13.77
C LEU A 168 -21.99 -13.54 -14.65
N ILE A 169 -21.30 -14.55 -14.12
CA ILE A 169 -20.08 -15.15 -14.68
C ILE A 169 -20.26 -16.65 -14.93
N ASN A 170 -21.12 -17.33 -14.18
CA ASN A 170 -21.15 -18.79 -14.12
C ASN A 170 -21.39 -19.44 -15.50
N ASP A 171 -22.28 -18.87 -16.29
CA ASP A 171 -22.69 -19.29 -17.65
C ASP A 171 -21.73 -18.87 -18.77
N LYS A 172 -20.66 -18.13 -18.45
CA LYS A 172 -19.70 -17.63 -19.45
C LYS A 172 -18.74 -18.71 -19.89
N ASP A 173 -18.17 -18.53 -21.09
CA ASP A 173 -17.23 -19.46 -21.71
C ASP A 173 -16.07 -19.82 -20.75
N PRO A 174 -15.76 -21.12 -20.54
CA PRO A 174 -14.71 -21.54 -19.62
C PRO A 174 -13.30 -21.03 -19.98
N MET A 175 -12.97 -20.89 -21.27
CA MET A 175 -11.66 -20.38 -21.67
C MET A 175 -11.52 -18.90 -21.33
N TRP A 176 -12.54 -18.09 -21.64
CA TRP A 176 -12.60 -16.68 -21.24
C TRP A 176 -12.54 -16.52 -19.71
N LYS A 177 -13.28 -17.34 -18.96
CA LYS A 177 -13.25 -17.31 -17.48
C LYS A 177 -11.85 -17.56 -16.94
N ASN A 178 -11.13 -18.52 -17.51
CA ASN A 178 -9.77 -18.85 -17.11
C ASN A 178 -8.79 -17.72 -17.46
N GLU A 179 -8.87 -17.17 -18.68
CA GLU A 179 -8.04 -16.05 -19.12
C GLU A 179 -8.20 -14.83 -18.19
N LYS A 180 -9.44 -14.40 -17.94
CA LYS A 180 -9.72 -13.23 -17.08
C LYS A 180 -9.35 -13.50 -15.63
N TRP A 181 -9.57 -14.70 -15.10
CA TRP A 181 -9.12 -15.03 -13.75
C TRP A 181 -7.60 -14.96 -13.62
N ASN A 182 -6.86 -15.47 -14.60
CA ASN A 182 -5.39 -15.41 -14.59
C ASN A 182 -4.89 -13.97 -14.63
N LEU A 183 -5.54 -13.10 -15.41
CA LEU A 183 -5.25 -11.67 -15.43
C LEU A 183 -5.54 -11.01 -14.07
N TRP A 184 -6.66 -11.33 -13.44
CA TRP A 184 -6.98 -10.84 -12.11
C TRP A 184 -5.96 -11.31 -11.05
N ASP A 185 -5.62 -12.60 -11.03
CA ASP A 185 -4.68 -13.18 -10.08
C ASP A 185 -3.29 -12.52 -10.22
N TYR A 186 -2.84 -12.27 -11.44
CA TYR A 186 -1.61 -11.50 -11.69
C TYR A 186 -1.71 -10.07 -11.12
N ASN A 187 -2.80 -9.36 -11.40
CA ASN A 187 -3.02 -8.01 -10.90
C ASN A 187 -3.10 -7.97 -9.37
N PHE A 188 -3.79 -8.92 -8.75
CA PHE A 188 -3.89 -9.07 -7.30
C PHE A 188 -2.52 -9.30 -6.67
N LYS A 189 -1.73 -10.24 -7.20
CA LYS A 189 -0.36 -10.50 -6.75
C LYS A 189 0.53 -9.27 -6.85
N SER A 190 0.42 -8.51 -7.93
CA SER A 190 1.14 -7.23 -8.11
C SER A 190 0.77 -6.20 -7.03
N LYS A 191 -0.53 -6.07 -6.73
CA LYS A 191 -1.02 -5.19 -5.66
C LYS A 191 -0.53 -5.63 -4.29
N VAL A 192 -0.60 -6.92 -3.97
CA VAL A 192 -0.06 -7.50 -2.73
C VAL A 192 1.43 -7.24 -2.61
N TYR A 193 2.20 -7.39 -3.69
CA TYR A 193 3.63 -7.11 -3.69
C TYR A 193 3.93 -5.64 -3.35
N ASN A 194 3.17 -4.70 -3.91
CA ASN A 194 3.32 -3.27 -3.57
C ASN A 194 2.88 -2.97 -2.13
N LEU A 195 1.86 -3.67 -1.62
CA LEU A 195 1.44 -3.54 -0.22
C LEU A 195 2.54 -4.02 0.74
N LYS A 196 3.21 -5.13 0.41
CA LYS A 196 4.38 -5.61 1.19
C LYS A 196 5.54 -4.60 1.18
N LYS A 197 5.71 -3.81 0.12
CA LYS A 197 6.67 -2.68 0.11
C LYS A 197 6.25 -1.57 1.07
N LYS A 198 4.95 -1.22 1.12
CA LYS A 198 4.41 -0.27 2.10
C LYS A 198 4.75 -0.72 3.51
N ASP A 199 4.44 -1.97 3.84
CA ASP A 199 4.67 -2.51 5.19
C ASP A 199 6.16 -2.52 5.55
N SER A 200 7.03 -2.80 4.57
CA SER A 200 8.49 -2.72 4.76
C SER A 200 8.95 -1.28 5.03
N MET A 201 8.41 -0.29 4.32
CA MET A 201 8.69 1.12 4.59
C MET A 201 8.13 1.58 5.93
N PHE A 202 6.99 1.04 6.35
CA PHE A 202 6.42 1.29 7.66
C PHE A 202 7.35 0.83 8.77
N PHE A 203 7.85 -0.40 8.67
CA PHE A 203 8.86 -0.90 9.60
C PHE A 203 10.10 -0.01 9.62
N LEU A 204 10.63 0.37 8.46
CA LEU A 204 11.76 1.31 8.38
C LEU A 204 11.44 2.65 9.04
N LEU A 205 10.22 3.17 8.91
CA LEU A 205 9.79 4.38 9.61
C LEU A 205 9.84 4.21 11.13
N LEU A 206 9.37 3.07 11.67
CA LEU A 206 9.44 2.79 13.11
C LEU A 206 10.89 2.76 13.59
N ILE A 207 11.73 2.07 12.83
CA ILE A 207 13.18 1.97 13.05
C ILE A 207 13.81 3.36 13.01
N GLN A 208 13.59 4.19 11.98
CA GLN A 208 14.14 5.55 11.86
C GLN A 208 13.83 6.44 13.07
N ASN A 209 12.68 6.24 13.71
CA ASN A 209 12.23 7.02 14.84
C ASN A 209 12.64 6.43 16.20
N ASN A 210 13.49 5.38 16.22
CA ASN A 210 13.90 4.68 17.45
C ASN A 210 12.69 4.26 18.29
N THR A 211 11.66 3.73 17.62
CA THR A 211 10.41 3.33 18.28
C THR A 211 10.72 2.22 19.30
N PRO A 212 10.33 2.36 20.57
CA PRO A 212 10.47 1.28 21.54
C PRO A 212 9.71 0.04 21.11
N GLY A 213 10.24 -1.15 21.40
CA GLY A 213 9.66 -2.44 21.05
C GLY A 213 8.25 -2.62 21.60
N LYS A 214 7.97 -2.15 22.82
CA LYS A 214 6.61 -2.13 23.39
C LYS A 214 5.63 -1.29 22.58
N VAL A 215 6.05 -0.11 22.11
CA VAL A 215 5.23 0.77 21.27
C VAL A 215 5.03 0.12 19.90
N CYS A 216 6.08 -0.47 19.32
CA CYS A 216 5.99 -1.22 18.08
C CYS A 216 5.01 -2.40 18.18
N HIS A 217 5.01 -3.12 19.30
CA HIS A 217 4.04 -4.18 19.58
C HIS A 217 2.59 -3.64 19.62
N SER A 218 2.32 -2.55 20.37
CA SER A 218 1.00 -1.90 20.38
C SER A 218 0.54 -1.51 18.98
N ILE A 219 1.43 -0.95 18.17
CA ILE A 219 1.16 -0.56 16.79
C ILE A 219 0.76 -1.76 15.94
N TYR A 220 1.53 -2.86 15.95
CA TYR A 220 1.21 -4.03 15.13
C TYR A 220 -0.06 -4.74 15.59
N LYS A 221 -0.33 -4.78 16.90
CA LYS A 221 -1.60 -5.28 17.44
C LYS A 221 -2.80 -4.45 16.97
N TYR A 222 -2.65 -3.12 16.93
CA TYR A 222 -3.66 -2.24 16.35
C TYR A 222 -3.85 -2.51 14.85
N LEU A 223 -2.75 -2.73 14.12
CA LEU A 223 -2.81 -3.07 12.70
C LEU A 223 -3.53 -4.39 12.45
N GLU A 224 -3.34 -5.43 13.26
CA GLU A 224 -4.09 -6.69 13.09
C GLU A 224 -5.61 -6.46 13.11
N THR A 225 -6.07 -5.56 13.98
CA THR A 225 -7.50 -5.25 14.10
C THR A 225 -7.98 -4.38 12.94
N SER A 226 -7.27 -3.29 12.65
CA SER A 226 -7.70 -2.27 11.67
C SER A 226 -7.37 -2.60 10.22
N TRP A 227 -6.40 -3.49 9.95
CA TRP A 227 -5.89 -3.73 8.60
C TRP A 227 -6.94 -4.39 7.71
N LEU A 228 -7.65 -5.40 8.21
CA LEU A 228 -8.67 -6.09 7.40
C LEU A 228 -9.79 -5.12 7.00
N GLU A 229 -10.23 -4.28 7.95
CA GLU A 229 -11.24 -3.24 7.71
C GLU A 229 -10.76 -2.24 6.66
N SER A 230 -9.47 -1.88 6.72
CA SER A 230 -8.86 -0.90 5.80
C SER A 230 -8.73 -1.41 4.37
N TYR A 231 -8.43 -2.70 4.17
CA TYR A 231 -8.06 -3.22 2.84
C TYR A 231 -9.11 -4.12 2.18
N ARG A 232 -10.00 -4.77 2.94
CA ARG A 232 -10.97 -5.70 2.35
C ARG A 232 -11.90 -5.02 1.35
N ALA A 233 -12.52 -3.92 1.73
CA ALA A 233 -13.45 -3.20 0.85
C ALA A 233 -12.75 -2.69 -0.43
N PRO A 234 -11.59 -2.00 -0.34
CA PRO A 234 -10.84 -1.59 -1.54
C PRO A 234 -10.46 -2.74 -2.47
N PHE A 235 -9.98 -3.87 -1.95
CA PHE A 235 -9.64 -5.03 -2.78
C PHE A 235 -10.88 -5.61 -3.48
N MET A 236 -12.00 -5.75 -2.77
CA MET A 236 -13.25 -6.24 -3.36
C MET A 236 -13.82 -5.26 -4.39
N SER A 237 -13.71 -3.95 -4.15
CA SER A 237 -14.14 -2.92 -5.10
C SER A 237 -13.35 -3.00 -6.41
N ASP A 238 -12.02 -3.06 -6.33
CA ASP A 238 -11.15 -3.24 -7.51
C ASP A 238 -11.49 -4.53 -8.27
N PHE A 239 -11.84 -5.61 -7.55
CA PHE A 239 -12.27 -6.87 -8.17
C PHE A 239 -13.60 -6.76 -8.89
N TYR A 240 -14.60 -6.13 -8.28
CA TYR A 240 -15.90 -5.94 -8.93
C TYR A 240 -15.80 -5.02 -10.14
N TYR A 241 -14.96 -3.98 -10.07
CA TYR A 241 -14.65 -3.16 -11.23
C TYR A 241 -14.01 -4.00 -12.36
N PHE A 242 -13.04 -4.85 -12.05
CA PHE A 242 -12.45 -5.78 -13.01
C PHE A 242 -13.49 -6.73 -13.65
N VAL A 243 -14.40 -7.27 -12.84
CA VAL A 243 -15.50 -8.13 -13.33
C VAL A 243 -16.37 -7.35 -14.32
N TYR A 244 -16.76 -6.13 -13.96
CA TYR A 244 -17.60 -5.28 -14.82
C TYR A 244 -16.93 -4.98 -16.17
N GLU A 245 -15.69 -4.48 -16.15
CA GLU A 245 -14.93 -4.19 -17.38
C GLU A 245 -14.76 -5.43 -18.27
N SER A 246 -14.51 -6.59 -17.66
CA SER A 246 -14.37 -7.84 -18.39
C SER A 246 -15.67 -8.25 -19.10
N LEU A 247 -16.82 -7.99 -18.47
CA LEU A 247 -18.14 -8.29 -19.05
C LEU A 247 -18.50 -7.31 -20.17
N GLU A 248 -18.14 -6.03 -20.06
CA GLU A 248 -18.35 -5.05 -21.13
C GLU A 248 -17.48 -5.39 -22.37
N GLU A 249 -16.20 -5.72 -22.17
CA GLU A 249 -15.32 -6.17 -23.26
C GLU A 249 -15.90 -7.40 -24.01
N LEU A 250 -16.54 -8.31 -23.26
CA LEU A 250 -17.15 -9.49 -23.84
C LEU A 250 -18.38 -9.15 -24.70
N LYS A 251 -19.14 -8.10 -24.36
CA LYS A 251 -20.29 -7.63 -25.16
C LYS A 251 -19.81 -7.00 -26.47
N GLU A 252 -18.82 -6.13 -26.42
CA GLU A 252 -18.27 -5.46 -27.60
C GLU A 252 -17.73 -6.45 -28.65
N LYS A 253 -17.13 -7.56 -28.21
CA LYS A 253 -16.68 -8.66 -29.08
C LYS A 253 -17.82 -9.45 -29.75
N LYS A 254 -19.03 -9.41 -29.20
CA LYS A 254 -20.22 -10.04 -29.81
C LYS A 254 -20.89 -9.13 -30.83
N ASP A 255 -20.79 -7.81 -30.66
CA ASP A 255 -21.41 -6.83 -31.57
C ASP A 255 -20.54 -6.53 -32.81
N THR A 256 -19.30 -7.03 -32.84
CA THR A 256 -18.32 -6.83 -33.92
C THR A 256 -18.08 -8.07 -34.79
N ASN A 257 -18.76 -9.19 -34.49
CA ASN A 257 -18.77 -10.43 -35.29
C ASN A 257 -20.17 -10.72 -35.83
#